data_AF-A0A353NF49-F1
#
_entry.id   AF-A0A353NF49-F1
#
_cell.length_a   1.000
_cell.length_b   1.000
_cell.length_c   1.000
_cell.angle_alpha   90.00
_cell.angle_beta   90.00
_cell.angle_gamma   90.00
#
_symmetry.space_group_name_H-M   'P 1'
#
loop_
_entity.id
_entity.type
_entity.pdbx_description
1 polymer ?
#
loop_
_entity_poly.entity_id
_entity_poly.type
_entity_poly.pdbx_seq_one_letter_code
_entity_poly.pdbx_strand_id
1 'polypeptide(L)'
;GREIAAGNDLVGKMESDKMFAVGDRALVVVTVAGDEIVSATAYDHYRLPTQLVLLAVFGLLLIAFTGISGAKALLSFVFAIVMMWKVLLPGILRGGDPIIIALGIATLIAGVTLHLVAGVSRTAATAWIGAMLGILLTAVLAWLFFPIFHLHGAVQPFSETLLYSGFENLDLGRLFVAAIFLGASGAVIDV
;
A
#
# COMPACT_ATOMS: atom_id res chain seq x y z
N GLY A 1 27.01 -18.57 10.66
CA GLY A 1 25.65 -18.28 11.18
C GLY A 1 25.51 -18.98 12.51
N ARG A 2 24.75 -18.41 13.45
CA ARG A 2 24.44 -19.03 14.73
C ARG A 2 23.20 -19.91 14.51
N GLU A 3 23.25 -21.18 14.88
CA GLU A 3 22.08 -22.06 14.81
C GLU A 3 21.19 -21.76 16.01
N ILE A 4 19.90 -21.50 15.75
CA ILE A 4 18.91 -21.18 16.78
C ILE A 4 17.64 -22.00 16.51
N ALA A 5 17.04 -22.53 17.56
CA ALA A 5 15.73 -23.16 17.46
C ALA A 5 14.68 -22.06 17.29
N ALA A 6 13.94 -22.10 16.19
CA ALA A 6 12.84 -21.17 15.92
C ALA A 6 11.49 -21.89 16.02
N GLY A 7 10.55 -21.29 16.73
CA GLY A 7 9.15 -21.75 16.78
C GLY A 7 8.42 -21.44 15.48
N ASN A 8 7.41 -22.25 15.16
CA ASN A 8 6.42 -21.96 14.12
C ASN A 8 5.03 -22.07 14.76
N ASP A 9 4.63 -21.00 15.44
CA ASP A 9 3.38 -20.97 16.20
C ASP A 9 2.20 -20.79 15.24
N LEU A 10 1.45 -21.87 15.02
CA LEU A 10 0.26 -21.88 14.18
C LEU A 10 -0.96 -21.45 15.01
N VAL A 11 -1.69 -20.44 14.53
CA VAL A 11 -2.84 -19.85 15.23
C VAL A 11 -4.17 -20.46 14.75
N GLY A 12 -4.11 -21.43 13.82
CA GLY A 12 -5.28 -22.10 13.23
C GLY A 12 -5.95 -21.28 12.13
N LYS A 13 -5.28 -20.23 11.64
CA LYS A 13 -5.77 -19.34 10.58
C LYS A 13 -4.97 -19.58 9.31
N MET A 14 -5.60 -20.18 8.29
CA MET A 14 -4.92 -20.52 7.01
C MET A 14 -4.26 -19.32 6.32
N GLU A 15 -4.74 -18.10 6.55
CA GLU A 15 -4.15 -16.88 5.99
C GLU A 15 -2.76 -16.56 6.58
N SER A 16 -2.59 -16.76 7.89
CA SER A 16 -1.37 -16.43 8.64
C SER A 16 -0.45 -17.63 8.84
N ASP A 17 -1.02 -18.83 8.93
CA ASP A 17 -0.29 -20.06 9.20
C ASP A 17 0.52 -20.48 7.98
N LYS A 18 1.85 -20.46 8.10
CA LYS A 18 2.75 -20.92 7.05
C LYS A 18 3.42 -22.23 7.46
N MET A 19 3.32 -23.21 6.58
CA MET A 19 4.10 -24.44 6.70
C MET A 19 5.43 -24.25 5.99
N PHE A 20 6.53 -24.59 6.68
CA PHE A 20 7.87 -24.52 6.15
C PHE A 20 8.43 -25.92 5.94
N ALA A 21 9.13 -26.13 4.83
CA ALA A 21 9.86 -27.36 4.54
C ALA A 21 11.38 -27.15 4.65
N VAL A 22 12.12 -28.25 4.84
CA VAL A 22 13.58 -28.22 4.84
C VAL A 22 14.08 -27.71 3.48
N GLY A 23 14.83 -26.60 3.48
CA GLY A 23 15.32 -25.92 2.28
C GLY A 23 14.65 -24.57 1.99
N ASP A 24 13.55 -24.25 2.67
CA ASP A 24 12.90 -22.95 2.55
C ASP A 24 13.75 -21.84 3.16
N ARG A 25 13.77 -20.68 2.50
CA ARG A 25 14.24 -19.42 3.11
C ARG A 25 13.05 -18.76 3.78
N ALA A 26 13.09 -18.62 5.09
CA ALA A 26 12.06 -17.96 5.88
C ALA A 26 12.56 -16.62 6.44
N LEU A 27 11.66 -15.67 6.56
CA LEU A 27 11.80 -14.45 7.34
C LEU A 27 11.54 -14.82 8.79
N VAL A 28 12.50 -14.54 9.66
CA VAL A 28 12.44 -14.91 11.08
C VAL A 28 12.41 -13.62 11.89
N VAL A 29 11.44 -13.52 12.80
CA VAL A 29 11.41 -12.46 13.80
C VAL A 29 12.16 -12.96 15.02
N VAL A 30 13.16 -12.20 15.45
CA VAL A 30 14.03 -12.57 16.57
C VAL A 30 13.75 -11.61 17.72
N THR A 31 13.35 -12.14 18.86
CA THR A 31 13.19 -11.39 20.11
C THR A 31 14.50 -11.44 20.88
N VAL A 32 15.09 -10.27 21.11
CA VAL A 32 16.37 -10.12 21.81
C VAL A 32 16.12 -9.44 23.14
N ALA A 33 16.64 -9.99 24.23
CA ALA A 33 16.68 -9.32 25.53
C ALA A 33 18.15 -9.09 25.90
N GLY A 34 18.61 -7.84 25.81
CA GLY A 34 20.03 -7.51 25.94
C GLY A 34 20.82 -7.94 24.71
N ASP A 35 21.81 -8.82 24.89
CA ASP A 35 22.70 -9.33 23.82
C ASP A 35 22.43 -10.83 23.49
N GLU A 36 21.39 -11.42 24.12
CA GLU A 36 20.99 -12.80 23.89
C GLU A 36 19.66 -12.91 23.14
N ILE A 37 19.63 -13.84 22.18
CA ILE A 37 18.43 -14.20 21.42
C ILE A 37 17.56 -15.09 22.30
N VAL A 38 16.44 -14.55 22.78
CA VAL A 38 15.53 -15.24 23.70
C VAL A 38 14.57 -16.17 22.95
N SER A 39 14.10 -15.73 21.78
CA SER A 39 13.26 -16.56 20.92
C SER A 39 13.37 -16.12 19.46
N ALA A 40 13.15 -17.07 18.57
CA ALA A 40 13.02 -16.83 17.14
C ALA A 40 11.74 -17.48 16.65
N THR A 41 10.96 -16.77 15.84
CA THR A 41 9.72 -17.29 15.25
C THR A 41 9.75 -17.09 13.75
N ALA A 42 9.50 -18.16 12.99
CA ALA A 42 9.37 -18.07 11.55
C ALA A 42 8.05 -17.34 11.20
N TYR A 43 8.15 -16.25 10.42
CA TYR A 43 7.01 -15.38 10.12
C TYR A 43 6.46 -15.60 8.71
N ASP A 44 7.33 -15.62 7.67
CA ASP A 44 6.88 -15.81 6.29
C ASP A 44 8.00 -16.37 5.41
N HIS A 45 7.68 -16.85 4.20
CA HIS A 45 8.69 -17.24 3.21
C HIS A 45 9.37 -16.01 2.61
N TYR A 46 10.69 -16.08 2.44
CA TYR A 46 11.48 -15.02 1.83
C TYR A 46 11.32 -14.98 0.31
N ARG A 47 10.23 -14.36 -0.16
CA ARG A 47 9.84 -14.26 -1.59
C ARG A 47 10.33 -13.00 -2.30
N LEU A 48 10.97 -12.08 -1.56
CA LEU A 48 11.45 -10.79 -2.10
C LEU A 48 12.31 -10.92 -3.36
N PRO A 49 13.29 -11.84 -3.46
CA PRO A 49 14.13 -11.96 -4.66
C PRO A 49 13.31 -12.32 -5.90
N THR A 50 12.40 -13.29 -5.77
CA THR A 50 11.54 -13.74 -6.87
C THR A 50 10.57 -12.64 -7.31
N GLN A 51 10.02 -11.89 -6.38
CA GLN A 51 9.15 -10.74 -6.66
C GLN A 51 9.91 -9.63 -7.40
N LEU A 52 11.16 -9.34 -7.00
CA LEU A 52 12.00 -8.37 -7.68
C LEU A 52 12.35 -8.79 -9.12
N VAL A 53 12.64 -10.07 -9.34
CA VAL A 53 12.85 -10.61 -10.69
C VAL A 53 11.60 -10.41 -11.56
N LEU A 54 10.42 -10.75 -11.03
CA LEU A 54 9.16 -10.58 -11.76
C LEU A 54 8.87 -9.10 -12.08
N LEU A 55 9.10 -8.21 -11.12
CA LEU A 55 8.97 -6.76 -11.32
C LEU A 55 9.92 -6.25 -12.41
N ALA A 56 11.16 -6.72 -12.41
CA ALA A 56 12.15 -6.35 -13.42
C ALA A 56 11.74 -6.83 -14.81
N VAL A 57 11.28 -8.09 -14.94
CA VAL A 57 10.77 -8.63 -16.20
C VAL A 57 9.57 -7.83 -16.69
N PHE A 58 8.61 -7.52 -15.82
CA PHE A 58 7.45 -6.70 -16.17
C PHE A 58 7.85 -5.30 -16.68
N GLY A 59 8.77 -4.62 -15.98
CA GLY A 59 9.28 -3.32 -16.40
C GLY A 59 10.01 -3.37 -17.74
N LEU A 60 10.82 -4.41 -17.97
CA LEU A 60 11.50 -4.63 -19.25
C LEU A 60 10.50 -4.87 -20.39
N LEU A 61 9.46 -5.67 -20.18
CA LEU A 61 8.42 -5.91 -21.17
C LEU A 61 7.64 -4.64 -21.51
N LEU A 62 7.31 -3.82 -20.50
CA LEU A 62 6.65 -2.52 -20.73
C LEU A 62 7.49 -1.61 -21.63
N ILE A 63 8.79 -1.50 -21.34
CA ILE A 63 9.71 -0.67 -22.12
C ILE A 63 9.91 -1.27 -23.52
N ALA A 64 10.01 -2.59 -23.65
CA ALA A 64 10.15 -3.26 -24.95
C ALA A 64 8.92 -3.04 -25.84
N PHE A 65 7.71 -3.03 -25.29
CA PHE A 65 6.47 -2.89 -26.05
C PHE A 65 6.10 -1.44 -26.37
N THR A 66 6.34 -0.51 -25.44
CA THR A 66 5.86 0.89 -25.54
C THR A 66 6.98 1.93 -25.57
N GLY A 67 8.25 1.50 -25.53
CA GLY A 67 9.43 2.36 -25.61
C GLY A 67 9.49 3.40 -24.50
N ILE A 68 9.62 4.67 -24.88
CA ILE A 68 9.73 5.82 -23.96
C ILE A 68 8.45 5.99 -23.13
N SER A 69 7.27 5.67 -23.69
CA SER A 69 6.01 5.74 -22.95
C SER A 69 5.97 4.73 -21.80
N GLY A 70 6.58 3.56 -21.98
CA GLY A 70 6.72 2.55 -20.92
C GLY A 70 7.65 2.99 -19.80
N ALA A 71 8.76 3.65 -20.14
CA ALA A 71 9.66 4.24 -19.16
C ALA A 71 8.96 5.34 -18.33
N LYS A 72 8.14 6.19 -18.98
CA LYS A 72 7.31 7.20 -18.30
C LYS A 72 6.27 6.59 -17.38
N ALA A 73 5.64 5.49 -17.79
CA ALA A 73 4.69 4.75 -16.95
C ALA A 73 5.37 4.11 -15.73
N LEU A 74 6.58 3.54 -15.91
CA LEU A 74 7.34 3.00 -14.77
C LEU A 74 7.76 4.12 -13.80
N LEU A 75 8.15 5.28 -14.32
CA LEU A 75 8.49 6.44 -13.51
C LEU A 75 7.28 6.98 -12.73
N SER A 76 6.09 7.02 -13.36
CA SER A 76 4.86 7.45 -12.69
C SER A 76 4.44 6.47 -11.59
N PHE A 77 4.65 5.17 -11.81
CA PHE A 77 4.43 4.13 -10.81
C PHE A 77 5.35 4.29 -9.59
N VAL A 78 6.65 4.48 -9.82
CA VAL A 78 7.62 4.75 -8.73
C VAL A 78 7.26 6.02 -7.98
N PHE A 79 6.84 7.08 -8.69
CA PHE A 79 6.38 8.32 -8.08
C PHE A 79 5.17 8.09 -7.17
N ALA A 80 4.17 7.32 -7.61
CA ALA A 80 3.01 6.98 -6.79
C ALA A 80 3.40 6.23 -5.51
N ILE A 81 4.31 5.23 -5.61
CA ILE A 81 4.82 4.50 -4.44
C ILE A 81 5.52 5.44 -3.47
N VAL A 82 6.40 6.33 -3.96
CA VAL A 82 7.13 7.29 -3.12
C VAL A 82 6.16 8.24 -2.43
N MET A 83 5.15 8.74 -3.14
CA MET A 83 4.12 9.60 -2.56
C MET A 83 3.31 8.88 -1.46
N MET A 84 2.94 7.62 -1.69
CA MET A 84 2.24 6.82 -0.68
C MET A 84 3.13 6.56 0.54
N TRP A 85 4.39 6.15 0.35
CA TRP A 85 5.30 5.85 1.45
C TRP A 85 5.70 7.12 2.21
N LYS A 86 6.18 8.16 1.53
CA LYS A 86 6.83 9.32 2.15
C LYS A 86 5.88 10.45 2.52
N VAL A 87 4.66 10.48 1.97
CA VAL A 87 3.71 11.58 2.22
C VAL A 87 2.42 11.05 2.85
N LEU A 88 1.75 10.09 2.21
CA LEU A 88 0.47 9.56 2.69
C LEU A 88 0.63 8.91 4.06
N LEU A 89 1.48 7.89 4.15
CA LEU A 89 1.66 7.12 5.37
C LEU A 89 2.10 7.99 6.56
N PRO A 90 3.19 8.77 6.49
CA PRO A 90 3.60 9.61 7.62
C PRO A 90 2.64 10.79 7.87
N GLY A 91 1.90 11.26 6.87
CA GLY A 91 0.88 12.29 7.06
C GLY A 91 -0.27 11.79 7.94
N ILE A 92 -0.74 10.57 7.67
CA ILE A 92 -1.77 9.90 8.47
C ILE A 92 -1.23 9.57 9.86
N LEU A 93 -0.02 9.00 9.97
CA LEU A 93 0.58 8.63 11.25
C LEU A 93 0.87 9.83 12.18
N ARG A 94 0.99 11.05 11.64
CA ARG A 94 1.12 12.30 12.43
C ARG A 94 -0.22 12.83 12.95
N GLY A 95 -1.32 12.10 12.76
CA GLY A 95 -2.66 12.49 13.21
C GLY A 95 -3.42 13.38 12.23
N GLY A 96 -2.98 13.48 10.98
CA GLY A 96 -3.75 14.16 9.95
C GLY A 96 -4.98 13.37 9.51
N ASP A 97 -6.02 14.06 9.04
CA ASP A 97 -7.26 13.42 8.58
C ASP A 97 -6.98 12.50 7.37
N PRO A 98 -7.21 11.17 7.49
CA PRO A 98 -6.91 10.22 6.42
C PRO A 98 -7.62 10.55 5.11
N ILE A 99 -8.85 11.08 5.17
CA ILE A 99 -9.66 11.37 3.99
C ILE A 99 -9.04 12.54 3.21
N ILE A 100 -8.73 13.64 3.89
CA ILE A 100 -8.22 14.85 3.24
C ILE A 100 -6.82 14.59 2.65
N ILE A 101 -5.96 13.91 3.40
CA ILE A 101 -4.60 13.60 2.95
C ILE A 101 -4.64 12.65 1.75
N ALA A 102 -5.45 11.59 1.82
CA ALA A 102 -5.60 10.65 0.70
C ALA A 102 -6.19 11.32 -0.54
N LEU A 103 -7.20 12.20 -0.39
CA LEU A 103 -7.78 12.95 -1.50
C LEU A 103 -6.76 13.86 -2.20
N GLY A 104 -5.97 14.61 -1.41
CA GLY A 104 -4.92 15.48 -1.93
C GLY A 104 -3.83 14.70 -2.67
N ILE A 105 -3.39 13.58 -2.09
CA ILE A 105 -2.37 12.72 -2.70
C ILE A 105 -2.88 12.00 -3.93
N ALA A 106 -4.11 11.48 -3.93
CA ALA A 106 -4.71 10.83 -5.09
C ALA A 106 -4.80 11.80 -6.28
N THR A 107 -5.27 13.04 -6.02
CA THR A 107 -5.36 14.09 -7.04
C THR A 107 -3.99 14.49 -7.58
N LEU A 108 -2.98 14.57 -6.71
CA LEU A 108 -1.61 14.89 -7.10
C LEU A 108 -0.97 13.76 -7.92
N ILE A 109 -1.13 12.50 -7.48
CA ILE A 109 -0.67 11.32 -8.22
C ILE A 109 -1.33 11.31 -9.60
N ALA A 110 -2.65 11.46 -9.68
CA ALA A 110 -3.39 11.53 -10.95
C ALA A 110 -2.86 12.64 -11.87
N GLY A 111 -2.61 13.82 -11.32
CA GLY A 111 -2.07 14.94 -12.09
C GLY A 111 -0.69 14.63 -12.66
N VAL A 112 0.23 14.16 -11.83
CA VAL A 112 1.59 13.85 -12.27
C VAL A 112 1.61 12.67 -13.24
N THR A 113 0.84 11.61 -13.00
CA THR A 113 0.79 10.44 -13.89
C THR A 113 0.23 10.82 -15.27
N LEU A 114 -0.88 11.55 -15.34
CA LEU A 114 -1.47 12.01 -16.58
C LEU A 114 -0.53 12.93 -17.37
N HIS A 115 0.09 13.92 -16.73
CA HIS A 115 1.01 14.84 -17.42
C HIS A 115 2.29 14.14 -17.87
N LEU A 116 2.77 13.15 -17.11
CA LEU A 116 3.98 12.41 -17.46
C LEU A 116 3.74 11.44 -18.63
N VAL A 117 2.61 10.74 -18.64
CA VAL A 117 2.26 9.75 -19.67
C VAL A 117 1.71 10.41 -20.93
N ALA A 118 0.69 11.25 -20.83
CA ALA A 118 0.05 11.91 -21.97
C ALA A 118 0.83 13.13 -22.48
N GLY A 119 1.78 13.64 -21.70
CA GLY A 119 2.52 14.87 -21.99
C GLY A 119 1.80 16.14 -21.53
N VAL A 120 2.49 17.28 -21.62
CA VAL A 120 1.92 18.59 -21.24
C VAL A 120 1.06 19.09 -22.39
N SER A 121 -0.24 18.79 -22.33
CA SER A 121 -1.22 19.18 -23.33
C SER A 121 -2.52 19.67 -22.68
N ARG A 122 -3.34 20.40 -23.44
CA ARG A 122 -4.69 20.80 -22.97
C ARG A 122 -5.58 19.59 -22.68
N THR A 123 -5.35 18.47 -23.37
CA THR A 123 -6.10 17.23 -23.15
C THR A 123 -5.72 16.56 -21.82
N ALA A 124 -4.45 16.61 -21.42
CA ALA A 124 -4.01 16.12 -20.11
C ALA A 124 -4.62 16.95 -18.97
N ALA A 125 -4.71 18.28 -19.14
CA ALA A 125 -5.34 19.15 -18.15
C ALA A 125 -6.85 18.88 -18.01
N THR A 126 -7.57 18.67 -19.10
CA THR A 126 -8.99 18.31 -19.06
C THR A 126 -9.23 16.92 -18.45
N ALA A 127 -8.37 15.95 -18.76
CA ALA A 127 -8.42 14.61 -18.17
C ALA A 127 -8.16 14.67 -16.66
N TRP A 128 -7.21 15.49 -16.22
CA TRP A 128 -6.92 15.67 -14.80
C TRP A 128 -8.09 16.28 -14.03
N ILE A 129 -8.78 17.29 -14.59
CA ILE A 129 -9.98 17.87 -13.97
C ILE A 129 -11.10 16.82 -13.88
N GLY A 130 -11.31 16.02 -14.94
CA GLY A 130 -12.27 14.92 -14.94
C GLY A 130 -11.96 13.88 -13.87
N ALA A 131 -10.69 13.46 -13.78
CA ALA A 131 -10.23 12.53 -12.75
C ALA A 131 -10.41 13.11 -11.34
N MET A 132 -10.05 14.39 -11.13
CA MET A 132 -10.23 15.06 -9.83
C MET A 132 -11.70 15.08 -9.40
N LEU A 133 -12.63 15.37 -10.32
CA LEU A 133 -14.07 15.31 -10.03
C LEU A 133 -14.54 13.88 -9.73
N GLY A 134 -14.04 12.87 -10.45
CA GLY A 134 -14.34 11.47 -10.19
C GLY A 134 -13.84 10.99 -8.82
N ILE A 135 -12.61 11.35 -8.45
CA ILE A 135 -12.03 11.06 -7.14
C ILE A 135 -12.83 11.76 -6.04
N LEU A 136 -13.19 13.03 -6.23
CA LEU A 136 -13.99 13.79 -5.28
C LEU A 136 -15.38 13.19 -5.10
N LEU A 137 -16.05 12.82 -6.19
CA LEU A 137 -17.34 12.13 -6.14
C LEU A 137 -17.24 10.81 -5.37
N THR A 138 -16.19 10.02 -5.64
CA THR A 138 -15.97 8.74 -4.95
C THR A 138 -15.71 8.95 -3.46
N ALA A 139 -14.92 9.96 -3.09
CA ALA A 139 -14.67 10.30 -1.69
C ALA A 139 -15.94 10.75 -0.97
N VAL A 140 -16.78 11.57 -1.62
CA VAL A 140 -18.08 12.01 -1.07
C VAL A 140 -19.03 10.84 -0.88
N LEU A 141 -19.14 9.95 -1.87
CA LEU A 141 -19.97 8.75 -1.76
C LEU A 141 -19.45 7.83 -0.64
N ALA A 142 -18.14 7.60 -0.58
CA ALA A 142 -17.55 6.77 0.47
C ALA A 142 -17.83 7.36 1.85
N TRP A 143 -17.70 8.67 2.03
CA TRP A 143 -18.02 9.35 3.30
C TRP A 143 -19.51 9.28 3.66
N LEU A 144 -20.41 9.48 2.69
CA LEU A 144 -21.86 9.46 2.92
C LEU A 144 -22.37 8.07 3.30
N PHE A 145 -21.88 7.03 2.62
CA PHE A 145 -22.34 5.67 2.82
C PHE A 145 -21.61 4.94 3.96
N PHE A 146 -20.42 5.37 4.34
CA PHE A 146 -19.65 4.79 5.45
C PHE A 146 -20.45 4.58 6.75
N PRO A 147 -21.17 5.60 7.31
CA PRO A 147 -21.95 5.40 8.53
C PRO A 147 -23.14 4.44 8.33
N ILE A 148 -23.69 4.37 7.11
CA ILE A 148 -24.85 3.52 6.79
C ILE A 148 -24.45 2.05 6.80
N PHE A 149 -23.26 1.73 6.29
CA PHE A 149 -22.75 0.36 6.25
C PHE A 149 -22.23 -0.16 7.59
N HIS A 150 -22.21 0.66 8.65
CA HIS A 150 -21.69 0.28 9.98
C HIS A 150 -20.29 -0.37 9.90
N LEU A 151 -19.45 0.12 8.98
CA LEU A 151 -18.10 -0.40 8.76
C LEU A 151 -17.23 -0.07 9.97
N HIS A 152 -17.04 -1.05 10.85
CA HIS A 152 -16.22 -0.90 12.04
C HIS A 152 -14.73 -0.95 11.65
N GLY A 153 -14.01 0.17 11.83
CA GLY A 153 -12.56 0.23 11.60
C GLY A 153 -11.75 -0.74 12.47
N ALA A 154 -12.30 -1.15 13.62
CA ALA A 154 -11.68 -2.12 14.52
C ALA A 154 -11.66 -3.56 13.98
N VAL A 155 -12.46 -3.89 12.95
CA VAL A 155 -12.49 -5.24 12.34
C VAL A 155 -11.43 -5.38 11.25
N GLN A 156 -10.71 -4.30 10.92
CA GLN A 156 -9.61 -4.37 9.95
C GLN A 156 -8.46 -5.24 10.50
N PRO A 157 -7.86 -6.10 9.66
CA PRO A 157 -6.65 -6.82 10.01
C PRO A 157 -5.58 -5.84 10.52
N PHE A 158 -4.86 -6.22 11.59
CA PHE A 158 -3.80 -5.42 12.21
C PHE A 158 -4.23 -4.14 12.96
N SER A 159 -5.53 -3.85 13.10
CA SER A 159 -6.03 -2.74 13.93
C SER A 159 -5.55 -2.83 15.37
N GLU A 160 -5.53 -4.04 15.93
CA GLU A 160 -5.04 -4.31 17.28
C GLU A 160 -3.54 -3.99 17.41
N THR A 161 -2.73 -4.40 16.43
CA THR A 161 -1.29 -4.10 16.38
C THR A 161 -1.02 -2.60 16.28
N LEU A 162 -1.80 -1.85 15.49
CA LEU A 162 -1.68 -0.39 15.39
C LEU A 162 -2.01 0.30 16.71
N LEU A 163 -3.07 -0.16 17.39
CA LEU A 163 -3.46 0.33 18.70
C LEU A 163 -2.33 0.13 19.74
N TYR A 164 -1.79 -1.09 19.82
CA TYR A 164 -0.68 -1.41 20.73
C TYR A 164 0.67 -0.77 20.35
N SER A 165 0.82 -0.28 19.11
CA SER A 165 2.02 0.43 18.64
C SER A 165 2.01 1.93 18.98
N GLY A 166 1.04 2.41 19.77
CA GLY A 166 0.94 3.81 20.21
C GLY A 166 0.17 4.73 19.25
N PHE A 167 -0.55 4.17 18.28
CA PHE A 167 -1.39 4.93 17.33
C PHE A 167 -2.88 4.87 17.71
N GLU A 168 -3.19 5.01 19.00
CA GLU A 168 -4.57 4.96 19.52
C GLU A 168 -5.50 6.05 18.94
N ASN A 169 -4.91 7.17 18.51
CA ASN A 169 -5.65 8.31 17.95
C ASN A 169 -5.98 8.17 16.46
N LEU A 170 -5.60 7.07 15.80
CA LEU A 170 -5.91 6.84 14.39
C LEU A 170 -7.35 6.37 14.22
N ASP A 171 -8.14 7.14 13.48
CA ASP A 171 -9.48 6.71 13.06
C ASP A 171 -9.35 5.66 11.94
N LEU A 172 -9.32 4.39 12.35
CA LEU A 172 -9.24 3.23 11.46
C LEU A 172 -10.43 3.17 10.48
N GLY A 173 -11.58 3.70 10.86
CA GLY A 173 -12.75 3.78 9.98
C GLY A 173 -12.51 4.74 8.82
N ARG A 174 -12.02 5.94 9.11
CA ARG A 174 -11.63 6.92 8.08
C ARG A 174 -10.46 6.45 7.24
N LEU A 175 -9.50 5.73 7.83
CA LEU A 175 -8.40 5.10 7.08
C LEU A 175 -8.93 4.08 6.07
N PHE A 176 -9.93 3.29 6.45
CA PHE A 176 -10.58 2.35 5.55
C PHE A 176 -11.31 3.05 4.40
N VAL A 177 -12.09 4.10 4.69
CA VAL A 177 -12.72 4.95 3.66
C VAL A 177 -11.66 5.52 2.70
N ALA A 178 -10.56 6.03 3.26
CA ALA A 178 -9.44 6.56 2.49
C ALA A 178 -8.84 5.51 1.55
N ALA A 179 -8.61 4.29 2.04
CA ALA A 179 -8.10 3.19 1.23
C ALA A 179 -9.05 2.80 0.09
N ILE A 180 -10.37 2.78 0.33
CA ILE A 180 -11.38 2.45 -0.70
C ILE A 180 -11.32 3.43 -1.86
N PHE A 181 -11.49 4.73 -1.60
CA PHE A 181 -11.53 5.69 -2.71
C PHE A 181 -10.16 5.87 -3.36
N LEU A 182 -9.06 5.72 -2.60
CA LEU A 182 -7.72 5.75 -3.17
C LEU A 182 -7.52 4.55 -4.13
N GLY A 183 -7.98 3.36 -3.77
CA GLY A 183 -7.98 2.20 -4.67
C GLY A 183 -8.85 2.43 -5.92
N ALA A 184 -10.06 2.95 -5.73
CA ALA A 184 -10.96 3.29 -6.84
C ALA A 184 -10.40 4.39 -7.76
N SER A 185 -9.66 5.36 -7.22
CA SER A 185 -9.04 6.43 -8.00
C SER A 185 -8.07 5.92 -9.06
N GLY A 186 -7.40 4.79 -8.81
CA GLY A 186 -6.53 4.15 -9.79
C GLY A 186 -7.30 3.73 -11.04
N ALA A 187 -8.48 3.15 -10.88
CA ALA A 187 -9.35 2.77 -12.00
C ALA A 187 -9.88 4.00 -12.76
N VAL A 188 -10.14 5.12 -12.07
CA VAL A 188 -10.58 6.37 -12.72
C VAL A 188 -9.50 6.97 -13.63
N ILE A 189 -8.21 6.76 -13.31
CA ILE A 189 -7.08 7.26 -14.11
C ILE A 189 -6.80 6.36 -15.33
N ASP A 190 -7.18 5.08 -15.27
CA ASP A 190 -6.91 4.08 -16.31
C ASP A 190 -7.95 4.10 -17.45
N VAL A 191 -9.11 4.72 -17.24
CA VAL A 191 -10.21 4.89 -18.22
C VAL A 191 -10.00 6.13 -19.08
#